data_AF-A0A519E3Q3-F1
#
_entry.id   AF-A0A519E3Q3-F1
#
_cell.length_a   1.000
_cell.length_b   1.000
_cell.length_c   1.000
_cell.angle_alpha   90.00
_cell.angle_beta   90.00
_cell.angle_gamma   90.00
#
_symmetry.space_group_name_H-M   'P 1'
#
loop_
_entity.id
_entity.type
_entity.pdbx_description
1 polymer ?
#
loop_
_entity_poly.entity_id
_entity_poly.type
_entity_poly.pdbx_seq_one_letter_code
_entity_poly.pdbx_strand_id
1 'polypeptide(L)'
;MIDLKDFAAPFGDLPVPDSLLALLRFQNEIGYGNYSAALTLKDDDHDGLRCGWSEDPAFLSRLIPFARATASGSFYALWNPDPSQPSMPDRWPVVAFGDEGGEWIVARDVRELLRVGTCDAEPRIDFDRIHYFRSEHHYRKSDGLDVYIEWLREHLQIAPIDDPEPILDAAQQEWQDDFERWIEPFLQG
;
A
#
# COMPACT_ATOMS: atom_id res chain seq x y z
N MET A 1 -14.41 12.71 -1.02
CA MET A 1 -13.37 13.40 -0.24
C MET A 1 -13.27 12.64 1.05
N ILE A 2 -12.07 12.19 1.40
CA ILE A 2 -11.79 11.46 2.64
C ILE A 2 -11.49 12.50 3.72
N ASP A 3 -12.13 12.38 4.89
CA ASP A 3 -11.84 13.23 6.04
C ASP A 3 -10.53 12.80 6.70
N LEU A 4 -9.73 13.77 7.14
CA LEU A 4 -8.44 13.48 7.79
C LEU A 4 -8.60 12.66 9.06
N LYS A 5 -9.66 12.92 9.84
CA LYS A 5 -9.91 12.21 11.09
C LYS A 5 -10.24 10.74 10.81
N ASP A 6 -11.04 10.48 9.78
CA ASP A 6 -11.42 9.12 9.40
C ASP A 6 -10.21 8.37 8.82
N PHE A 7 -9.42 9.01 7.95
CA PHE A 7 -8.17 8.44 7.44
C PHE A 7 -7.13 8.14 8.53
N ALA A 8 -7.04 9.01 9.55
CA ALA A 8 -6.08 8.85 10.63
C ALA A 8 -6.53 7.85 11.70
N ALA A 9 -7.80 7.45 11.73
CA ALA A 9 -8.34 6.59 12.77
C ALA A 9 -7.57 5.26 12.95
N PRO A 10 -7.13 4.55 11.88
CA PRO A 10 -6.34 3.32 11.99
C PRO A 10 -4.98 3.50 12.66
N PHE A 11 -4.42 4.70 12.63
CA PHE A 11 -3.12 4.98 13.23
C PHE A 11 -3.22 5.14 14.76
N GLY A 12 -4.42 5.38 15.31
CA GLY A 12 -4.61 5.58 16.74
C GLY A 12 -3.73 6.73 17.26
N ASP A 13 -2.82 6.42 18.19
CA ASP A 13 -1.87 7.39 18.75
C ASP A 13 -0.57 7.53 17.93
N LEU A 14 -0.42 6.73 16.86
CA LEU A 14 0.76 6.80 15.99
C LEU A 14 0.66 7.99 15.03
N PRO A 15 1.80 8.59 14.65
CA PRO A 15 1.80 9.63 13.63
C PRO A 15 1.43 9.04 12.27
N VAL A 16 0.56 9.72 11.54
CA VAL A 16 0.30 9.43 10.12
C VAL A 16 1.52 9.89 9.30
N PRO A 17 2.07 9.05 8.42
CA PRO A 17 3.12 9.42 7.49
C PRO A 17 2.84 10.74 6.75
N ASP A 18 3.81 11.66 6.73
CA ASP A 18 3.67 12.97 6.07
C ASP A 18 3.37 12.81 4.56
N SER A 19 3.94 11.78 3.95
CA SER A 19 3.71 11.41 2.56
C SER A 19 2.26 10.96 2.28
N LEU A 20 1.63 10.24 3.22
CA LEU A 20 0.22 9.88 3.13
C LEU A 20 -0.69 11.09 3.36
N LEU A 21 -0.36 11.98 4.30
CA LEU A 21 -1.09 13.23 4.51
C LEU A 21 -1.03 14.13 3.28
N ALA A 22 0.12 14.19 2.62
CA ALA A 22 0.29 14.92 1.37
C ALA A 22 -0.54 14.29 0.24
N LEU A 23 -0.50 12.96 0.10
CA LEU A 23 -1.30 12.24 -0.90
C LEU A 23 -2.80 12.39 -0.65
N LEU A 24 -3.25 12.38 0.60
CA LEU A 24 -4.66 12.58 0.96
C LEU A 24 -5.18 13.92 0.45
N ARG A 25 -4.41 15.00 0.66
CA ARG A 25 -4.76 16.33 0.13
C ARG A 25 -4.83 16.33 -1.39
N PHE A 26 -3.82 15.77 -2.04
CA PHE A 26 -3.79 15.64 -3.51
C PHE A 26 -4.99 14.85 -4.04
N GLN A 27 -5.28 13.68 -3.48
CA GLN A 27 -6.41 12.83 -3.87
C GLN A 27 -7.76 13.56 -3.67
N ASN A 28 -7.90 14.32 -2.58
CA ASN A 28 -9.11 15.10 -2.32
C ASN A 28 -9.33 16.24 -3.34
N GLU A 29 -8.27 16.73 -3.97
CA GLU A 29 -8.34 17.74 -5.04
C GLU A 29 -8.64 17.13 -6.42
N ILE A 30 -7.99 16.00 -6.76
CA ILE A 30 -8.09 15.36 -8.08
C ILE A 30 -9.29 14.40 -8.19
N GLY A 31 -9.79 13.92 -7.05
CA GLY A 31 -10.87 12.94 -6.97
C GLY A 31 -10.36 11.51 -6.73
N TYR A 32 -11.15 10.74 -5.99
CA TYR A 32 -10.85 9.36 -5.60
C TYR A 32 -10.67 8.47 -6.83
N GLY A 33 -9.60 7.68 -6.87
CA GLY A 33 -9.35 6.69 -7.92
C GLY A 33 -8.92 7.25 -9.27
N ASN A 34 -8.71 8.56 -9.40
CA ASN A 34 -8.50 9.20 -10.70
C ASN A 34 -7.03 9.26 -11.15
N TYR A 35 -6.07 9.06 -10.25
CA TYR A 35 -4.66 9.41 -10.49
C TYR A 35 -3.72 8.22 -10.70
N SER A 36 -4.12 7.04 -10.25
CA SER A 36 -3.37 5.80 -10.47
C SER A 36 -4.30 4.61 -10.30
N ALA A 37 -4.19 3.63 -11.20
CA ALA A 37 -4.84 2.33 -11.03
C ALA A 37 -4.13 1.47 -9.97
N ALA A 38 -2.86 1.74 -9.65
CA ALA A 38 -2.06 0.92 -8.73
C ALA A 38 -2.30 1.26 -7.25
N LEU A 39 -2.83 2.45 -6.97
CA LEU A 39 -2.92 2.99 -5.62
C LEU A 39 -4.06 4.00 -5.50
N THR A 40 -4.90 3.83 -4.49
CA THR A 40 -5.86 4.84 -4.07
C THR A 40 -6.04 4.79 -2.55
N LEU A 41 -5.93 5.92 -1.85
CA LEU A 41 -6.18 5.96 -0.41
C LEU A 41 -7.65 5.67 -0.12
N LYS A 42 -7.92 4.94 0.95
CA LYS A 42 -9.29 4.65 1.42
C LYS A 42 -9.38 4.87 2.94
N ASP A 43 -10.55 5.27 3.42
CA ASP A 43 -10.91 5.45 4.83
C ASP A 43 -11.90 4.38 5.33
N ASP A 44 -12.52 3.64 4.42
CA ASP A 44 -13.45 2.58 4.73
C ASP A 44 -12.80 1.19 4.59
N ASP A 45 -13.22 0.28 5.46
CA ASP A 45 -12.79 -1.12 5.53
C ASP A 45 -11.41 -1.38 6.15
N HIS A 46 -11.37 -1.26 7.48
CA HIS A 46 -10.31 -1.80 8.34
C HIS A 46 -10.56 -3.27 8.74
N ASP A 47 -11.73 -3.80 8.38
CA ASP A 47 -12.12 -5.16 8.72
C ASP A 47 -11.54 -6.20 7.76
N GLY A 48 -11.03 -5.80 6.58
CA GLY A 48 -10.40 -6.69 5.61
C GLY A 48 -9.32 -7.60 6.21
N LEU A 49 -8.46 -7.07 7.10
CA LEU A 49 -7.47 -7.87 7.83
C LEU A 49 -8.13 -8.88 8.78
N ARG A 50 -9.10 -8.41 9.57
CA ARG A 50 -9.80 -9.20 10.57
C ARG A 50 -10.62 -10.33 9.94
N CYS A 51 -11.34 -10.02 8.87
CA CYS A 51 -12.23 -10.94 8.17
C CYS A 51 -11.50 -11.86 7.19
N GLY A 52 -10.35 -11.43 6.65
CA GLY A 52 -9.62 -12.15 5.61
C GLY A 52 -8.42 -12.97 6.09
N TRP A 53 -7.73 -12.54 7.16
CA TRP A 53 -6.49 -13.19 7.62
C TRP A 53 -6.56 -13.63 9.09
N SER A 54 -6.83 -12.73 10.04
CA SER A 54 -6.83 -13.11 11.46
C SER A 54 -7.52 -12.07 12.35
N GLU A 55 -8.29 -12.55 13.33
CA GLU A 55 -8.86 -11.72 14.40
C GLU A 55 -7.89 -11.55 15.59
N ASP A 56 -6.69 -12.14 15.55
CA ASP A 56 -5.72 -12.08 16.65
C ASP A 56 -5.27 -10.63 16.90
N PRO A 57 -5.40 -10.10 18.13
CA PRO A 57 -4.94 -8.75 18.46
C PRO A 57 -3.44 -8.50 18.20
N ALA A 58 -2.59 -9.53 18.31
CA ALA A 58 -1.16 -9.43 18.02
C ALA A 58 -0.88 -9.32 16.50
N PHE A 59 -1.77 -9.86 15.67
CA PHE A 59 -1.75 -9.65 14.22
C PHE A 59 -2.21 -8.22 13.88
N LEU A 60 -3.41 -7.85 14.34
CA LEU A 60 -4.04 -6.56 14.02
C LEU A 60 -3.24 -5.36 14.53
N SER A 61 -2.59 -5.45 15.69
CA SER A 61 -1.81 -4.35 16.25
C SER A 61 -0.52 -4.00 15.50
N ARG A 62 -0.08 -4.86 14.56
CA ARG A 62 1.14 -4.65 13.76
C ARG A 62 0.86 -4.22 12.34
N LEU A 63 -0.40 -4.05 11.94
CA LEU A 63 -0.78 -3.69 10.58
C LEU A 63 -1.72 -2.48 10.58
N ILE A 64 -1.48 -1.52 9.68
CA ILE A 64 -2.32 -0.35 9.49
C ILE A 64 -2.78 -0.28 8.03
N PRO A 65 -4.00 -0.72 7.70
CA PRO A 65 -4.58 -0.54 6.36
C PRO A 65 -4.74 0.94 6.01
N PHE A 66 -4.39 1.33 4.79
CA PHE A 66 -4.50 2.75 4.38
C PHE A 66 -4.88 2.98 2.92
N ALA A 67 -4.80 1.96 2.06
CA ALA A 67 -5.04 2.14 0.64
C ALA A 67 -5.62 0.89 -0.03
N ARG A 68 -6.33 1.09 -1.13
CA ARG A 68 -6.77 0.05 -2.04
C ARG A 68 -5.66 -0.28 -3.05
N ALA A 69 -5.49 -1.56 -3.34
CA ALA A 69 -4.57 -2.09 -4.33
C ALA A 69 -5.28 -2.44 -5.65
N THR A 70 -6.46 -3.07 -5.59
CA THR A 70 -7.23 -3.50 -6.78
C THR A 70 -8.70 -3.13 -6.67
N ALA A 71 -9.42 -3.08 -7.79
CA ALA A 71 -10.88 -2.91 -7.80
C ALA A 71 -11.67 -4.06 -7.17
N SER A 72 -11.08 -5.24 -7.09
CA SER A 72 -11.74 -6.45 -6.58
C SER A 72 -11.79 -6.49 -5.05
N GLY A 73 -10.86 -5.83 -4.36
CA GLY A 73 -10.88 -5.72 -2.91
C GLY A 73 -9.51 -5.80 -2.24
N SER A 74 -8.45 -6.11 -2.99
CA SER A 74 -7.08 -6.11 -2.47
C SER A 74 -6.71 -4.74 -1.90
N PHE A 75 -5.87 -4.71 -0.86
CA PHE A 75 -5.52 -3.50 -0.15
C PHE A 75 -4.07 -3.50 0.34
N TYR A 76 -3.57 -2.33 0.70
CA TYR A 76 -2.25 -2.14 1.30
C TYR A 76 -2.36 -1.82 2.78
N ALA A 77 -1.39 -2.32 3.56
CA ALA A 77 -1.19 -1.96 4.95
C ALA A 77 0.28 -1.68 5.24
N LEU A 78 0.54 -0.81 6.21
CA LEU A 78 1.88 -0.66 6.80
C LEU A 78 2.09 -1.76 7.83
N TRP A 79 3.23 -2.44 7.77
CA TRP A 79 3.59 -3.47 8.74
C TRP A 79 4.68 -2.96 9.68
N ASN A 80 4.44 -3.03 11.00
CA ASN A 80 5.48 -2.79 11.99
C ASN A 80 6.36 -4.03 12.12
N PRO A 81 7.62 -4.03 11.62
CA PRO A 81 8.47 -5.23 11.62
C PRO A 81 9.06 -5.54 13.00
N ASP A 82 9.13 -4.55 13.89
CA ASP A 82 9.69 -4.70 15.22
C ASP A 82 8.96 -3.83 16.25
N PRO A 83 7.95 -4.38 16.97
CA PRO A 83 7.22 -3.64 17.99
C PRO A 83 8.04 -3.34 19.25
N SER A 84 9.28 -3.83 19.37
CA SER A 84 10.18 -3.49 20.48
C SER A 84 10.90 -2.15 20.29
N GLN A 85 10.92 -1.62 19.07
CA GLN A 85 11.51 -0.33 18.72
C GLN A 85 10.46 0.79 18.71
N PRO A 86 10.87 2.07 18.81
CA PRO A 86 9.95 3.19 18.63
C PRO A 86 9.22 3.11 17.28
N SER A 87 7.89 3.10 17.32
CA SER A 87 7.04 3.03 16.13
C SER A 87 7.26 4.25 15.23
N MET A 88 7.65 4.00 13.99
CA MET A 88 7.87 5.02 12.95
C MET A 88 7.18 4.57 11.65
N PRO A 89 5.85 4.78 11.51
CA PRO A 89 5.09 4.32 10.34
C PRO A 89 5.64 4.79 8.98
N ASP A 90 6.30 5.96 8.93
CA ASP A 90 6.98 6.45 7.71
C ASP A 90 8.10 5.53 7.20
N ARG A 91 8.61 4.62 8.03
CA ARG A 91 9.71 3.68 7.73
C ARG A 91 9.25 2.23 7.69
N TRP A 92 7.96 1.99 7.81
CA TRP A 92 7.42 0.65 7.82
C TRP A 92 7.22 0.15 6.38
N PRO A 93 7.59 -1.11 6.08
CA PRO A 93 7.31 -1.71 4.79
C PRO A 93 5.81 -1.77 4.54
N VAL A 94 5.46 -1.72 3.26
CA VAL A 94 4.09 -1.85 2.78
C VAL A 94 3.86 -3.29 2.35
N VAL A 95 2.79 -3.87 2.86
CA VAL A 95 2.29 -5.19 2.48
C VAL A 95 1.04 -5.01 1.62
N ALA A 96 0.95 -5.77 0.53
CA ALA A 96 -0.27 -5.96 -0.23
C ALA A 96 -0.97 -7.24 0.23
N PHE A 97 -2.27 -7.15 0.46
CA PHE A 97 -3.16 -8.24 0.83
C PHE A 97 -4.13 -8.49 -0.31
N GLY A 98 -4.05 -9.68 -0.92
CA GLY A 98 -4.87 -10.09 -2.06
C GLY A 98 -6.25 -10.59 -1.64
N ASP A 99 -7.32 -10.10 -2.26
CA ASP A 99 -8.69 -10.55 -1.98
C ASP A 99 -9.00 -11.98 -2.41
N GLU A 100 -8.12 -12.59 -3.21
CA GLU A 100 -8.11 -14.03 -3.53
C GLU A 100 -7.06 -14.82 -2.71
N GLY A 101 -6.41 -14.16 -1.74
CA GLY A 101 -5.25 -14.66 -1.00
C GLY A 101 -3.93 -14.05 -1.48
N GLY A 102 -2.85 -14.36 -0.74
CA GLY A 102 -1.51 -13.86 -1.00
C GLY A 102 -1.20 -12.57 -0.23
N GLU A 103 -0.02 -12.54 0.37
CA GLU A 103 0.46 -11.43 1.18
C GLU A 103 1.93 -11.14 0.85
N TRP A 104 2.17 -9.97 0.27
CA TRP A 104 3.47 -9.66 -0.32
C TRP A 104 3.96 -8.29 0.09
N ILE A 105 5.23 -8.21 0.47
CA ILE A 105 5.92 -6.93 0.59
C ILE A 105 6.03 -6.31 -0.81
N VAL A 106 5.59 -5.06 -0.95
CA VAL A 106 5.60 -4.32 -2.23
C VAL A 106 6.48 -3.09 -2.24
N ALA A 107 6.87 -2.61 -1.06
CA ALA A 107 7.70 -1.42 -0.90
C ALA A 107 8.33 -1.39 0.50
N ARG A 108 9.52 -0.81 0.64
CA ARG A 108 10.20 -0.67 1.94
C ARG A 108 9.62 0.46 2.79
N ASP A 109 8.93 1.39 2.15
CA ASP A 109 8.20 2.47 2.80
C ASP A 109 7.08 3.00 1.89
N VAL A 110 6.29 3.95 2.42
CA VAL A 110 5.22 4.61 1.67
C VAL A 110 5.76 5.28 0.40
N ARG A 111 6.94 5.91 0.45
CA ARG A 111 7.47 6.69 -0.69
C ARG A 111 7.80 5.78 -1.87
N GLU A 112 8.30 4.59 -1.62
CA GLU A 112 8.47 3.56 -2.64
C GLU A 112 7.13 3.10 -3.22
N LEU A 113 6.09 2.90 -2.40
CA LEU A 113 4.75 2.59 -2.91
C LEU A 113 4.19 3.73 -3.79
N LEU A 114 4.38 4.99 -3.40
CA LEU A 114 3.97 6.14 -4.23
C LEU A 114 4.68 6.11 -5.59
N ARG A 115 5.95 5.69 -5.60
CA ARG A 115 6.69 5.51 -6.84
C ARG A 115 6.11 4.37 -7.68
N VAL A 116 5.80 3.21 -7.07
CA VAL A 116 5.07 2.11 -7.74
C VAL A 116 3.75 2.61 -8.34
N GLY A 117 3.06 3.53 -7.65
CA GLY A 117 1.85 4.20 -8.14
C GLY A 117 1.97 4.79 -9.55
N THR A 118 3.17 5.18 -9.98
CA THR A 118 3.40 5.74 -11.33
C THR A 118 3.36 4.69 -12.45
N CYS A 119 3.44 3.40 -12.12
CA CYS A 119 3.22 2.31 -13.07
C CYS A 119 1.75 2.18 -13.49
N ASP A 120 0.81 2.80 -12.77
CA ASP A 120 -0.61 2.91 -13.20
C ASP A 120 -1.25 1.58 -13.62
N ALA A 121 -0.93 0.50 -12.93
CA ALA A 121 -1.52 -0.81 -13.15
C ALA A 121 -1.92 -1.41 -11.80
N GLU A 122 -3.08 -2.02 -11.72
CA GLU A 122 -3.43 -2.83 -10.54
C GLU A 122 -2.43 -4.00 -10.42
N PRO A 123 -1.98 -4.35 -9.20
CA PRO A 123 -1.17 -5.53 -9.00
C PRO A 123 -1.99 -6.79 -9.31
N ARG A 124 -1.32 -7.79 -9.87
CA ARG A 124 -1.82 -9.17 -9.88
C ARG A 124 -1.21 -9.87 -8.68
N ILE A 125 -2.08 -10.28 -7.76
CA ILE A 125 -1.70 -10.91 -6.50
C ILE A 125 -2.20 -12.35 -6.53
N ASP A 126 -1.29 -13.30 -6.34
CA ASP A 126 -1.59 -14.70 -6.17
C ASP A 126 -0.76 -15.29 -5.02
N PHE A 127 -0.93 -16.58 -4.71
CA PHE A 127 -0.21 -17.25 -3.63
C PHE A 127 1.29 -17.42 -3.90
N ASP A 128 1.73 -17.31 -5.16
CA ASP A 128 3.11 -17.56 -5.56
C ASP A 128 3.91 -16.27 -5.80
N ARG A 129 3.23 -15.15 -6.12
CA ARG A 129 3.85 -13.85 -6.36
C ARG A 129 2.87 -12.68 -6.40
N ILE A 130 3.46 -11.49 -6.40
CA ILE A 130 2.83 -10.24 -6.83
C ILE A 130 3.62 -9.64 -8.00
N HIS A 131 2.93 -9.06 -8.99
CA HIS A 131 3.58 -8.32 -10.08
C HIS A 131 2.64 -7.27 -10.68
N TYR A 132 3.21 -6.26 -11.33
CA TYR A 132 2.46 -5.19 -11.99
C TYR A 132 2.60 -5.30 -13.50
N PHE A 133 1.49 -5.24 -14.24
CA PHE A 133 1.54 -5.44 -15.68
C PHE A 133 0.55 -4.54 -16.44
N ARG A 134 1.10 -3.63 -17.25
CA ARG A 134 0.35 -2.89 -18.27
C ARG A 134 0.16 -3.76 -19.51
N SER A 135 -1.06 -4.26 -19.71
CA SER A 135 -1.41 -4.99 -20.92
C SER A 135 -1.38 -4.07 -22.15
N GLU A 136 -0.67 -4.45 -23.22
CA GLU A 136 -0.66 -3.71 -24.49
C GLU A 136 -2.05 -3.51 -25.11
N HIS A 137 -3.01 -4.39 -24.80
CA HIS A 137 -4.35 -4.37 -25.38
C HIS A 137 -5.43 -3.81 -24.44
N HIS A 138 -5.18 -3.81 -23.13
CA HIS A 138 -6.18 -3.46 -22.11
C HIS A 138 -5.76 -2.32 -21.20
N TYR A 139 -4.49 -1.91 -21.22
CA TYR A 139 -4.03 -0.76 -20.45
C TYR A 139 -4.78 0.50 -20.89
N ARG A 140 -5.33 1.19 -19.90
CA ARG A 140 -5.88 2.54 -20.04
C ARG A 140 -5.22 3.39 -18.98
N LYS A 141 -4.55 4.43 -19.45
CA LYS A 141 -3.94 5.42 -18.59
C LYS A 141 -5.00 6.10 -17.73
N SER A 142 -4.75 6.20 -16.43
CA SER A 142 -5.55 7.01 -15.51
C SER A 142 -5.53 8.48 -15.91
N ASP A 143 -6.69 9.13 -15.93
CA ASP A 143 -6.84 10.52 -16.39
C ASP A 143 -5.92 11.50 -15.62
N GLY A 144 -5.72 11.26 -14.33
CA GLY A 144 -4.88 12.07 -13.44
C GLY A 144 -3.40 11.66 -13.36
N LEU A 145 -2.94 10.65 -14.11
CA LEU A 145 -1.59 10.09 -13.95
C LEU A 145 -0.48 11.14 -14.18
N ASP A 146 -0.60 11.97 -15.21
CA ASP A 146 0.41 13.00 -15.49
C ASP A 146 0.51 14.03 -14.37
N VAL A 147 -0.64 14.40 -13.81
CA VAL A 147 -0.71 15.35 -12.69
C VAL A 147 -0.11 14.73 -11.44
N TYR A 148 -0.32 13.44 -11.20
CA TYR A 148 0.29 12.70 -10.09
C TYR A 148 1.81 12.60 -10.22
N ILE A 149 2.32 12.27 -11.40
CA ILE A 149 3.76 12.19 -11.65
C ILE A 149 4.43 13.55 -11.42
N GLU A 150 3.83 14.63 -11.91
CA GLU A 150 4.38 15.98 -11.67
C GLU A 150 4.32 16.34 -10.19
N TRP A 151 3.18 16.09 -9.54
CA TRP A 151 3.01 16.35 -8.11
C TRP A 151 4.06 15.61 -7.25
N LEU A 152 4.31 14.33 -7.55
CA LEU A 152 5.34 13.52 -6.88
C LEU A 152 6.74 14.12 -7.05
N ARG A 153 7.05 14.62 -8.24
CA ARG A 153 8.34 15.26 -8.53
C ARG A 153 8.51 16.57 -7.75
N GLU A 154 7.49 17.42 -7.77
CA GLU A 154 7.54 18.75 -7.16
C GLU A 154 7.50 18.71 -5.63
N HIS A 155 6.68 17.86 -5.04
CA HIS A 155 6.39 17.88 -3.60
C HIS A 155 7.17 16.83 -2.82
N LEU A 156 7.44 15.67 -3.43
CA LEU A 156 8.10 14.55 -2.75
C LEU A 156 9.46 14.21 -3.35
N GLN A 157 9.87 14.86 -4.45
CA GLN A 157 11.13 14.57 -5.16
C GLN A 157 11.24 13.10 -5.61
N ILE A 158 10.09 12.51 -5.95
CA ILE A 158 10.01 11.12 -6.42
C ILE A 158 9.97 11.11 -7.94
N ALA A 159 10.90 10.39 -8.57
CA ALA A 159 10.91 10.19 -10.02
C ALA A 159 9.97 9.03 -10.39
N PRO A 160 9.25 9.12 -11.53
CA PRO A 160 8.36 8.05 -11.98
C PRO A 160 9.13 6.78 -12.33
N ILE A 161 8.39 5.67 -12.42
CA ILE A 161 8.87 4.38 -12.88
C ILE A 161 7.78 3.73 -13.74
N ASP A 162 8.18 3.11 -14.85
CA ASP A 162 7.26 2.32 -15.68
C ASP A 162 7.18 0.88 -15.19
N ASP A 163 8.32 0.30 -14.81
CA ASP A 163 8.47 -1.07 -14.33
C ASP A 163 8.81 -1.07 -12.83
N PRO A 164 7.85 -1.40 -11.95
CA PRO A 164 8.08 -1.38 -10.51
C PRO A 164 8.81 -2.63 -9.98
N GLU A 165 9.06 -3.66 -10.80
CA GLU A 165 9.67 -4.93 -10.36
C GLU A 165 10.98 -4.74 -9.56
N PRO A 166 11.91 -3.84 -9.93
CA PRO A 166 13.11 -3.61 -9.12
C PRO A 166 12.84 -3.06 -7.71
N ILE A 167 11.71 -2.36 -7.50
CA ILE A 167 11.28 -1.90 -6.17
C ILE A 167 10.72 -3.08 -5.38
N LEU A 168 9.87 -3.90 -6.01
CA LEU A 168 9.31 -5.11 -5.41
C LEU A 168 10.42 -6.07 -4.98
N ASP A 169 11.34 -6.39 -5.89
CA ASP A 169 12.47 -7.29 -5.63
C ASP A 169 13.31 -6.82 -4.44
N ALA A 170 13.64 -5.53 -4.40
CA ALA A 170 14.43 -4.97 -3.31
C ALA A 170 13.69 -5.01 -1.96
N ALA A 171 12.39 -4.72 -1.97
CA ALA A 171 11.57 -4.75 -0.76
C ALA A 171 11.36 -6.18 -0.25
N GLN A 172 11.10 -7.14 -1.14
CA GLN A 172 10.92 -8.54 -0.80
C GLN A 172 12.23 -9.17 -0.32
N GLN A 173 13.35 -8.89 -0.99
CA GLN A 173 14.66 -9.35 -0.54
C GLN A 173 14.99 -8.87 0.88
N GLU A 174 14.52 -7.68 1.27
CA GLU A 174 14.78 -7.09 2.57
C GLU A 174 13.81 -7.60 3.66
N TRP A 175 12.52 -7.78 3.33
CA TRP A 175 11.48 -7.94 4.34
C TRP A 175 10.58 -9.18 4.21
N GLN A 176 10.53 -9.85 3.05
CA GLN A 176 9.54 -10.93 2.82
C GLN A 176 9.73 -12.09 3.79
N ASP A 177 10.95 -12.61 3.94
CA ASP A 177 11.26 -13.73 4.86
C ASP A 177 10.88 -13.42 6.32
N ASP A 178 11.09 -12.16 6.74
CA ASP A 178 10.78 -11.72 8.10
C ASP A 178 9.28 -11.52 8.30
N PHE A 179 8.59 -11.03 7.27
CA PHE A 179 7.14 -10.90 7.24
C PHE A 179 6.45 -12.27 7.29
N GLU A 180 6.90 -13.22 6.46
CA GLU A 180 6.39 -14.60 6.42
C GLU A 180 6.56 -15.31 7.77
N ARG A 181 7.76 -15.23 8.36
CA ARG A 181 8.02 -15.80 9.68
C ARG A 181 7.15 -15.19 10.77
N TRP A 182 6.81 -13.91 10.64
CA TRP A 182 5.94 -13.24 11.59
C TRP A 182 4.47 -13.62 11.38
N ILE A 183 3.99 -13.72 10.14
CA ILE A 183 2.57 -13.93 9.85
C ILE A 183 2.16 -15.39 9.96
N GLU A 184 3.06 -16.34 9.68
CA GLU A 184 2.78 -17.79 9.64
C GLU A 184 1.96 -18.30 10.85
N PRO A 185 2.28 -17.96 12.12
CA PRO A 185 1.51 -18.45 13.26
C PRO A 185 0.06 -18.00 13.29
N PHE A 186 -0.28 -16.90 12.61
CA PHE A 186 -1.65 -16.36 12.57
C PHE A 186 -2.50 -16.96 11.45
N LEU A 187 -1.87 -17.56 10.43
CA LEU A 187 -2.54 -18.16 9.27
C LEU A 187 -2.89 -19.64 9.47
N GLN A 188 -2.32 -20.30 10.47
CA GLN A 188 -2.55 -21.72 10.76
C GLN A 188 -3.78 -21.99 11.65
N GLY A 189 -4.80 -21.13 11.56
CA GLY A 189 -6.05 -21.19 12.34
C GLY A 189 -7.16 -22.03 11.72
#